data_AF-A0A943LYA0-F1
#
_entry.id   AF-A0A943LYA0-F1
#
_cell.length_a   1.000
_cell.length_b   1.000
_cell.length_c   1.000
_cell.angle_alpha   90.00
_cell.angle_beta   90.00
_cell.angle_gamma   90.00
#
_symmetry.space_group_name_H-M   'P 1'
#
loop_
_entity.id
_entity.type
_entity.pdbx_description
1 polymer ?
#
loop_
_entity_poly.entity_id
_entity_poly.type
_entity_poly.pdbx_seq_one_letter_code
_entity_poly.pdbx_strand_id
1 'polypeptide(L)'
;MDTVLSGIRPTGRLHLGNYFGALKNFIRMQHDARCFFFIADYHALTTHPDPTHLHDNIRAVLSEYLAAGLDPNVATIYIQSDVPQVAELSLLLSMHAYLGELERTASFKEKARKQPDNVNAGLLCYPVLMAADILLHRADKVPVGKDQEQHLEITRVLARRFNTLYGVDFFPESQPYNFGSELVKIPGLDGSGKMGKSEGNCLYLADTD
;
A
#
# COMPACT_ATOMS: atom_id res chain seq x y z
N MET A 1 20.47 2.09 9.45
CA MET A 1 19.09 2.49 9.78
C MET A 1 18.21 1.87 8.71
N ASP A 2 17.22 1.08 9.11
CA ASP A 2 16.39 0.35 8.16
C ASP A 2 15.53 1.33 7.33
N THR A 3 15.27 0.95 6.09
CA THR A 3 14.35 1.64 5.20
C THR A 3 12.98 1.01 5.31
N VAL A 4 11.97 1.82 5.62
CA VAL A 4 10.59 1.36 5.72
C VAL A 4 9.75 2.06 4.67
N LEU A 5 8.96 1.28 3.91
CA LEU A 5 8.00 1.80 2.95
C LEU A 5 6.58 1.42 3.38
N SER A 6 5.66 2.38 3.35
CA SER A 6 4.23 2.10 3.47
C SER A 6 3.40 2.96 2.53
N GLY A 7 2.37 2.36 1.92
CA GLY A 7 1.49 3.02 0.96
C GLY A 7 0.03 2.94 1.38
N ILE A 8 -0.74 3.98 1.06
CA ILE A 8 -2.19 3.99 1.23
C ILE A 8 -2.89 4.37 -0.07
N ARG A 9 -3.97 3.66 -0.41
CA ARG A 9 -4.80 4.04 -1.55
C ARG A 9 -5.70 5.22 -1.17
N PRO A 10 -5.85 6.24 -2.05
CA PRO A 10 -6.74 7.38 -1.82
C PRO A 10 -8.22 7.01 -2.06
N THR A 11 -8.79 6.16 -1.21
CA THR A 11 -10.21 5.71 -1.29
C THR A 11 -11.14 6.52 -0.36
N GLY A 12 -10.87 7.81 -0.19
CA GLY A 12 -11.61 8.73 0.70
C GLY A 12 -10.90 9.03 2.02
N ARG A 13 -11.58 9.81 2.88
CA ARG A 13 -11.06 10.30 4.18
C ARG A 13 -10.64 9.20 5.14
N LEU A 14 -9.64 9.44 5.98
CA LEU A 14 -9.20 8.51 7.01
C LEU A 14 -10.17 8.53 8.21
N HIS A 15 -10.30 7.37 8.85
CA HIS A 15 -11.13 7.18 10.04
C HIS A 15 -10.30 6.69 11.23
N LEU A 16 -10.89 6.66 12.44
CA LEU A 16 -10.19 6.24 13.67
C LEU A 16 -9.54 4.85 13.56
N GLY A 17 -10.18 3.93 12.84
CA GLY A 17 -9.60 2.62 12.50
C GLY A 17 -8.28 2.70 11.73
N ASN A 18 -8.10 3.66 10.81
CA ASN A 18 -6.81 3.88 10.15
C ASN A 18 -5.79 4.49 11.11
N TYR A 19 -6.23 5.43 11.95
CA TYR A 19 -5.34 6.13 12.89
C TYR A 19 -4.70 5.18 13.89
N PHE A 20 -5.53 4.43 14.64
CA PHE A 20 -5.03 3.48 15.64
C PHE A 20 -4.48 2.19 15.02
N GLY A 21 -4.92 1.83 13.81
CA GLY A 21 -4.43 0.66 13.10
C GLY A 21 -3.04 0.84 12.50
N ALA A 22 -2.68 2.03 12.01
CA ALA A 22 -1.42 2.22 11.29
C ALA A 22 -0.76 3.58 11.56
N LEU A 23 -1.52 4.68 11.40
CA LEU A 23 -0.94 6.03 11.36
C LEU A 23 -0.22 6.41 12.65
N LYS A 24 -0.78 6.06 13.81
CA LYS A 24 -0.14 6.25 15.12
C LYS A 24 1.25 5.61 15.20
N ASN A 25 1.39 4.42 14.62
CA ASN A 25 2.67 3.74 14.59
C ASN A 25 3.64 4.35 13.58
N PHE A 26 3.14 4.84 12.43
CA PHE A 26 3.97 5.56 11.46
C PHE A 26 4.57 6.84 12.06
N ILE A 27 3.79 7.59 12.84
CA ILE A 27 4.23 8.81 13.52
C ILE A 27 5.38 8.54 14.49
N ARG A 28 5.39 7.39 15.17
CA ARG A 28 6.53 6.99 16.01
C ARG A 28 7.71 6.55 15.15
N MET A 29 7.45 5.68 14.18
CA MET A 29 8.46 5.02 13.36
C MET A 29 9.27 5.99 12.49
N GLN A 30 8.69 7.12 12.06
CA GLN A 30 9.41 8.11 11.26
C GLN A 30 10.70 8.62 11.93
N HIS A 31 10.79 8.55 13.26
CA HIS A 31 11.99 8.96 14.00
C HIS A 31 12.99 7.82 14.24
N ASP A 32 12.58 6.56 14.03
CA ASP A 32 13.38 5.36 14.32
C ASP A 32 13.92 4.68 13.04
N ALA A 33 13.37 5.02 11.87
CA ALA A 33 13.76 4.44 10.58
C ALA A 33 13.73 5.47 9.45
N ARG A 34 14.35 5.14 8.31
CA ARG A 34 14.23 5.95 7.09
C ARG A 34 12.91 5.62 6.41
N CYS A 35 11.89 6.46 6.63
CA CYS A 35 10.53 6.17 6.21
C CYS A 35 10.16 6.85 4.87
N PHE A 36 9.49 6.06 4.04
CA PHE A 36 8.79 6.48 2.83
C PHE A 36 7.31 6.17 3.00
N PHE A 37 6.48 7.20 2.97
CA PHE A 37 5.03 7.10 3.05
C PHE A 37 4.42 7.62 1.75
N PHE A 38 3.60 6.83 1.07
CA PHE A 38 3.10 7.24 -0.24
C PHE A 38 1.60 7.07 -0.42
N ILE A 39 1.04 7.92 -1.27
CA ILE A 39 -0.35 7.85 -1.68
C ILE A 39 -0.42 7.10 -3.01
N ALA A 40 -0.94 5.88 -2.96
CA ALA A 40 -0.93 4.87 -4.01
C ALA A 40 -2.10 5.08 -5.01
N ASP A 41 -2.01 6.13 -5.82
CA ASP A 41 -3.05 6.55 -6.74
C ASP A 41 -3.18 5.66 -7.99
N TYR A 42 -2.09 5.14 -8.56
CA TYR A 42 -2.19 4.11 -9.61
C TYR A 42 -2.88 2.83 -9.08
N HIS A 43 -2.56 2.41 -7.85
CA HIS A 43 -3.23 1.26 -7.22
C HIS A 43 -4.73 1.47 -7.02
N ALA A 44 -5.19 2.71 -6.80
CA ALA A 44 -6.63 2.99 -6.68
C ALA A 44 -7.37 2.69 -8.00
N LEU A 45 -6.79 3.09 -9.13
CA LEU A 45 -7.36 2.93 -10.47
C LEU A 45 -7.57 1.46 -10.87
N THR A 46 -6.83 0.52 -10.29
CA THR A 46 -7.01 -0.92 -10.57
C THR A 46 -8.38 -1.47 -10.14
N THR A 47 -9.04 -0.81 -9.18
CA THR A 47 -10.32 -1.27 -8.59
C THR A 47 -11.42 -0.21 -8.63
N HIS A 48 -11.04 1.07 -8.73
CA HIS A 48 -11.95 2.20 -8.82
C HIS A 48 -11.48 3.04 -10.02
N PRO A 49 -11.92 2.69 -11.24
CA PRO A 49 -11.40 3.30 -12.46
C PRO A 49 -11.90 4.75 -12.65
N ASP A 50 -12.93 5.17 -11.92
CA ASP A 50 -13.44 6.54 -11.96
C ASP A 50 -12.47 7.52 -11.27
N PRO A 51 -11.82 8.42 -12.03
CA PRO A 51 -10.85 9.35 -11.48
C PRO A 51 -11.48 10.63 -10.91
N THR A 52 -12.81 10.79 -10.99
CA THR A 52 -13.51 12.04 -10.68
C THR A 52 -13.12 12.63 -9.33
N HIS A 53 -12.95 11.78 -8.31
CA HIS A 53 -12.57 12.19 -6.95
C HIS A 53 -11.13 11.83 -6.57
N LEU A 54 -10.31 11.34 -7.51
CA LEU A 54 -8.98 10.84 -7.21
C LEU A 54 -8.08 11.94 -6.63
N HIS A 55 -8.02 13.09 -7.30
CA HIS A 55 -7.18 14.21 -6.85
C HIS A 55 -7.65 14.78 -5.50
N ASP A 56 -8.96 14.85 -5.26
CA ASP A 56 -9.49 15.33 -3.99
C ASP A 56 -9.19 14.35 -2.85
N ASN A 57 -9.30 13.05 -3.12
CA ASN A 57 -8.93 12.02 -2.16
C ASN A 57 -7.43 12.02 -1.85
N ILE A 58 -6.56 12.27 -2.85
CA ILE A 58 -5.12 12.42 -2.64
C ILE A 58 -4.85 13.60 -1.69
N ARG A 59 -5.44 14.76 -1.96
CA ARG A 59 -5.28 15.96 -1.11
C ARG A 59 -5.80 15.73 0.31
N ALA A 60 -6.95 15.05 0.44
CA ALA A 60 -7.52 14.72 1.75
C ALA A 60 -6.58 13.82 2.55
N VAL A 61 -6.11 12.71 1.97
CA VAL A 61 -5.17 11.79 2.63
C VAL A 61 -3.88 12.49 3.01
N LEU A 62 -3.30 13.30 2.11
CA LEU A 62 -2.09 14.06 2.41
C LEU A 62 -2.30 15.01 3.59
N SER A 63 -3.41 15.75 3.58
CA SER A 63 -3.74 16.69 4.67
C SER A 63 -3.92 15.96 6.00
N GLU A 64 -4.59 14.81 6.01
CA GLU A 64 -4.81 13.99 7.20
C GLU A 64 -3.51 13.35 7.70
N TYR A 65 -2.59 12.96 6.81
CA TYR A 65 -1.25 12.48 7.18
C TYR A 65 -0.47 13.55 7.95
N LEU A 66 -0.44 14.77 7.41
CA LEU A 66 0.24 15.91 8.04
C LEU A 66 -0.43 16.29 9.36
N ALA A 67 -1.77 16.39 9.37
CA ALA A 67 -2.53 16.73 10.58
C ALA A 67 -2.36 15.70 11.71
N ALA A 68 -2.20 14.42 11.37
CA ALA A 68 -1.96 13.37 12.35
C ALA A 68 -0.55 13.43 12.96
N GLY A 69 0.42 14.10 12.31
CA GLY A 69 1.77 14.29 12.82
C GLY A 69 2.89 13.61 12.02
N LEU A 70 2.63 13.19 10.77
CA LEU A 70 3.74 12.86 9.87
C LEU A 70 4.45 14.15 9.45
N ASP A 71 5.76 14.21 9.67
CA ASP A 71 6.59 15.38 9.39
C ASP A 71 7.37 15.17 8.08
N PRO A 72 7.10 15.97 7.02
CA PRO A 72 7.80 15.85 5.75
C PRO A 72 9.29 16.23 5.82
N ASN A 73 9.75 16.85 6.91
CA ASN A 73 11.16 17.11 7.16
C ASN A 73 11.88 15.89 7.77
N VAL A 74 11.14 14.89 8.25
CA VAL A 74 11.67 13.69 8.91
C VAL A 74 11.48 12.45 8.02
N ALA A 75 10.32 12.30 7.39
CA ALA A 75 10.01 11.21 6.47
C ALA A 75 9.70 11.73 5.06
N THR A 76 9.94 10.90 4.04
CA THR A 76 9.55 11.23 2.67
C THR A 76 8.07 10.91 2.47
N ILE A 77 7.28 11.92 2.10
CA ILE A 77 5.87 11.77 1.77
C ILE A 77 5.66 12.13 0.30
N TYR A 78 5.06 11.25 -0.50
CA TYR A 78 4.91 11.48 -1.94
C TYR A 78 3.65 10.82 -2.53
N ILE A 79 3.28 11.22 -3.75
CA ILE A 79 2.20 10.62 -4.53
C ILE A 79 2.82 9.62 -5.50
N GLN A 80 2.26 8.42 -5.63
CA GLN A 80 2.83 7.35 -6.46
C GLN A 80 3.04 7.78 -7.92
N SER A 81 2.07 8.47 -8.52
CA SER A 81 2.18 8.96 -9.90
C SER A 81 3.20 10.09 -10.12
N ASP A 82 3.64 10.79 -9.07
CA ASP A 82 4.70 11.81 -9.17
C ASP A 82 6.09 11.17 -9.34
N VAL A 83 6.21 9.85 -9.17
CA VAL A 83 7.45 9.08 -9.32
C VAL A 83 7.33 8.18 -10.56
N PRO A 84 7.62 8.68 -11.77
CA PRO A 84 7.43 7.92 -13.01
C PRO A 84 8.27 6.63 -13.08
N GLN A 85 9.35 6.55 -12.31
CA GLN A 85 10.20 5.36 -12.17
C GLN A 85 9.43 4.16 -11.59
N VAL A 86 8.35 4.38 -10.84
CA VAL A 86 7.46 3.30 -10.39
C VAL A 86 6.82 2.60 -11.58
N ALA A 87 6.28 3.37 -12.53
CA ALA A 87 5.64 2.83 -13.73
C ALA A 87 6.68 2.13 -14.64
N GLU A 88 7.84 2.74 -14.82
CA GLU A 88 8.95 2.16 -15.59
C GLU A 88 9.43 0.83 -14.98
N LEU A 89 9.68 0.80 -13.67
CA LEU A 89 10.12 -0.41 -12.99
C LEU A 89 9.03 -1.48 -12.99
N SER A 90 7.75 -1.11 -12.83
CA SER A 90 6.64 -2.06 -12.94
C SER A 90 6.58 -2.72 -14.33
N LEU A 91 6.81 -1.96 -15.39
CA LEU A 91 6.90 -2.50 -16.75
C LEU A 91 8.05 -3.51 -16.87
N LEU A 92 9.24 -3.16 -16.40
CA LEU A 92 10.40 -4.03 -16.44
C LEU A 92 10.20 -5.31 -15.61
N LEU A 93 9.68 -5.18 -14.39
CA LEU A 93 9.36 -6.31 -13.51
C LEU A 93 8.26 -7.20 -14.08
N SER A 94 7.37 -6.68 -14.94
CA SER A 94 6.35 -7.50 -15.60
C SER A 94 6.96 -8.56 -16.53
N MET A 95 8.15 -8.32 -17.09
CA MET A 95 8.89 -9.33 -17.88
C MET A 95 9.44 -10.46 -17.01
N HIS A 96 9.46 -10.26 -15.69
CA HIS A 96 9.83 -11.26 -14.69
C HIS A 96 8.61 -11.87 -13.99
N ALA A 97 7.39 -11.41 -14.23
CA ALA A 97 6.19 -11.90 -13.53
C ALA A 97 5.43 -12.92 -14.38
N TYR A 98 5.25 -14.15 -13.88
CA TYR A 98 4.54 -15.17 -14.64
C TYR A 98 3.03 -15.12 -14.40
N LEU A 99 2.25 -15.22 -15.48
CA LEU A 99 0.79 -15.15 -15.46
C LEU A 99 0.16 -16.07 -14.39
N GLY A 100 0.57 -17.34 -14.36
CA GLY A 100 0.03 -18.30 -13.40
C GLY A 100 0.33 -17.99 -11.94
N GLU A 101 1.39 -17.23 -11.63
CA GLU A 101 1.67 -16.73 -10.27
C GLU A 101 0.68 -15.64 -9.89
N LEU A 102 0.45 -14.68 -10.80
CA LEU A 102 -0.45 -13.55 -10.59
C LEU A 102 -1.90 -14.01 -10.45
N GLU A 103 -2.38 -14.89 -11.33
CA GLU A 103 -3.75 -15.44 -11.29
C GLU A 103 -4.05 -16.26 -10.03
N ARG A 104 -3.01 -16.83 -9.39
CA ARG A 104 -3.17 -17.62 -8.16
C ARG A 104 -3.37 -16.77 -6.91
N THR A 105 -3.10 -15.46 -6.99
CA THR A 105 -3.23 -14.55 -5.85
C THR A 105 -4.66 -14.53 -5.31
N ALA A 106 -4.83 -14.71 -4.00
CA ALA A 106 -6.15 -14.80 -3.37
C ALA A 106 -6.95 -13.51 -3.57
N SER A 107 -6.30 -12.35 -3.43
CA SER A 107 -6.93 -11.04 -3.65
C SER A 107 -7.41 -10.83 -5.08
N PHE A 108 -6.69 -11.35 -6.08
CA PHE A 108 -7.09 -11.27 -7.49
C PHE A 108 -8.35 -12.12 -7.70
N LYS A 109 -8.34 -13.38 -7.27
CA LYS A 109 -9.50 -14.28 -7.39
C LYS A 109 -10.73 -13.73 -6.69
N GLU A 110 -10.57 -13.17 -5.49
CA GLU A 110 -11.69 -12.59 -4.75
C GLU A 110 -12.29 -11.38 -5.47
N LYS A 111 -11.45 -10.43 -5.90
CA LYS A 111 -11.91 -9.24 -6.63
C LYS A 111 -12.53 -9.60 -7.98
N ALA A 112 -11.93 -10.54 -8.72
CA ALA A 112 -12.47 -11.01 -9.99
C ALA A 112 -13.83 -11.70 -9.84
N ARG A 113 -14.07 -12.40 -8.73
CA ARG A 113 -15.39 -12.98 -8.42
C ARG A 113 -16.42 -11.92 -8.02
N LYS A 114 -16.01 -10.91 -7.24
CA LYS A 114 -16.89 -9.83 -6.76
C LYS A 114 -17.24 -8.81 -7.85
N GLN A 115 -16.36 -8.60 -8.80
CA GLN A 115 -16.48 -7.61 -9.89
C GLN A 115 -16.12 -8.26 -11.24
N PRO A 116 -16.92 -9.24 -11.72
CA PRO A 116 -16.58 -10.01 -12.93
C PRO A 116 -16.49 -9.13 -14.19
N ASP A 117 -17.23 -8.02 -14.23
CA ASP A 117 -17.24 -7.09 -15.37
C ASP A 117 -16.03 -6.13 -15.39
N ASN A 118 -15.19 -6.14 -14.35
CA ASN A 118 -14.01 -5.26 -14.22
C ASN A 118 -12.73 -6.04 -13.87
N VAL A 119 -12.51 -7.17 -14.54
CA VAL A 119 -11.26 -7.93 -14.44
C VAL A 119 -10.26 -7.40 -15.47
N ASN A 120 -9.51 -6.36 -15.08
CA ASN A 120 -8.55 -5.69 -15.96
C ASN A 120 -7.09 -6.11 -15.68
N ALA A 121 -6.20 -5.84 -16.64
CA ALA A 121 -4.77 -6.16 -16.51
C ALA A 121 -4.10 -5.44 -15.33
N GLY A 122 -4.54 -4.23 -14.97
CA GLY A 122 -4.04 -3.52 -13.80
C GLY A 122 -4.35 -4.26 -12.49
N LEU A 123 -5.54 -4.85 -12.37
CA LEU A 123 -5.93 -5.67 -11.24
C LEU A 123 -5.07 -6.94 -11.14
N LEU A 124 -4.77 -7.59 -12.26
CA LEU A 124 -3.89 -8.76 -12.33
C LEU A 124 -2.44 -8.40 -11.95
N CYS A 125 -1.93 -7.28 -12.48
CA CYS A 125 -0.56 -6.82 -12.29
C CYS A 125 -0.37 -6.01 -10.99
N TYR A 126 -1.39 -5.87 -10.14
CA TYR A 126 -1.32 -5.17 -8.85
C TYR A 126 -0.09 -5.59 -8.01
N PRO A 127 0.23 -6.89 -7.84
CA PRO A 127 1.39 -7.29 -7.05
C PRO A 127 2.73 -6.87 -7.68
N VAL A 128 2.79 -6.73 -9.01
CA VAL A 128 3.98 -6.28 -9.73
C VAL A 128 4.21 -4.79 -9.53
N LEU A 129 3.14 -3.99 -9.58
CA LEU A 129 3.20 -2.56 -9.26
C LEU A 129 3.61 -2.33 -7.80
N MET A 130 3.08 -3.13 -6.87
CA MET A 130 3.50 -3.09 -5.45
C MET A 130 4.97 -3.48 -5.28
N ALA A 131 5.45 -4.47 -6.04
CA ALA A 131 6.87 -4.82 -6.04
C ALA A 131 7.74 -3.68 -6.55
N ALA A 132 7.31 -2.95 -7.59
CA ALA A 132 8.01 -1.77 -8.08
C ALA A 132 8.10 -0.67 -7.01
N ASP A 133 7.00 -0.37 -6.30
CA ASP A 133 6.99 0.59 -5.19
C ASP A 133 8.05 0.22 -4.13
N ILE A 134 8.10 -1.05 -3.73
CA ILE A 134 8.99 -1.56 -2.68
C ILE A 134 10.46 -1.57 -3.12
N LEU A 135 10.74 -2.12 -4.30
CA LEU A 135 12.09 -2.37 -4.77
C LEU A 135 12.79 -1.10 -5.24
N LEU A 136 12.04 -0.11 -5.76
CA LEU A 136 12.59 1.20 -6.15
C LEU A 136 13.30 1.88 -4.97
N HIS A 137 12.72 1.79 -3.77
CA HIS A 137 13.28 2.38 -2.55
C HIS A 137 14.22 1.44 -1.78
N ARG A 138 14.40 0.20 -2.26
CA ARG A 138 15.16 -0.86 -1.58
C ARG A 138 14.71 -1.01 -0.11
N ALA A 139 13.39 -1.06 0.10
CA ALA A 139 12.86 -1.11 1.45
C ALA A 139 13.28 -2.41 2.16
N ASP A 140 13.83 -2.29 3.37
CA ASP A 140 14.16 -3.43 4.22
C ASP A 140 12.91 -4.03 4.86
N LYS A 141 11.94 -3.16 5.17
CA LYS A 141 10.77 -3.45 5.98
C LYS A 141 9.51 -2.85 5.36
N VAL A 142 8.42 -3.61 5.31
CA VAL A 142 7.13 -3.15 4.78
C VAL A 142 6.01 -3.50 5.77
N PRO A 143 5.32 -2.51 6.37
CA PRO A 143 4.18 -2.79 7.23
C PRO A 143 2.99 -3.24 6.38
N VAL A 144 2.68 -4.54 6.45
CA VAL A 144 1.60 -5.16 5.68
C VAL A 144 0.66 -5.91 6.60
N GLY A 145 -0.63 -5.89 6.28
CA GLY A 145 -1.61 -6.78 6.90
C GLY A 145 -1.45 -8.22 6.39
N LYS A 146 -2.02 -9.18 7.13
CA LYS A 146 -2.01 -10.61 6.75
C LYS A 146 -2.54 -10.86 5.33
N ASP A 147 -3.48 -10.03 4.87
CA ASP A 147 -4.08 -10.09 3.54
C ASP A 147 -3.12 -9.68 2.42
N GLN A 148 -2.07 -8.92 2.73
CA GLN A 148 -1.08 -8.41 1.78
C GLN A 148 0.26 -9.18 1.83
N GLU A 149 0.43 -10.13 2.77
CA GLU A 149 1.65 -10.95 2.87
C GLU A 149 1.96 -11.69 1.56
N GLN A 150 0.93 -12.13 0.83
CA GLN A 150 1.11 -12.80 -0.46
C GLN A 150 1.74 -11.88 -1.51
N HIS A 151 1.40 -10.58 -1.51
CA HIS A 151 2.01 -9.62 -2.46
C HIS A 151 3.46 -9.32 -2.08
N LEU A 152 3.77 -9.28 -0.79
CA LEU A 152 5.15 -9.14 -0.32
C LEU A 152 6.00 -10.35 -0.72
N GLU A 153 5.46 -11.57 -0.66
CA GLU A 153 6.18 -12.76 -1.15
C GLU A 153 6.42 -12.70 -2.67
N ILE A 154 5.43 -12.25 -3.45
CA ILE A 154 5.63 -12.01 -4.89
C ILE A 154 6.76 -11.00 -5.13
N THR A 155 6.83 -9.94 -4.34
CA THR A 155 7.92 -8.95 -4.41
C THR A 155 9.28 -9.59 -4.20
N ARG A 156 9.42 -10.46 -3.18
CA ARG A 156 10.67 -11.20 -2.91
C ARG A 156 11.03 -12.18 -4.03
N VAL A 157 10.03 -12.86 -4.59
CA VAL A 157 10.23 -13.74 -5.75
C VAL A 157 10.76 -12.95 -6.95
N LEU A 158 10.17 -11.79 -7.26
CA LEU A 158 10.63 -10.93 -8.35
C LEU A 158 12.05 -10.39 -8.12
N ALA A 159 12.37 -9.97 -6.90
CA ALA A 159 13.71 -9.53 -6.52
C ALA A 159 14.76 -10.65 -6.73
N ARG A 160 14.50 -11.85 -6.19
CA ARG A 160 15.36 -13.03 -6.38
C ARG A 160 15.54 -13.39 -7.85
N ARG A 161 14.45 -13.38 -8.61
CA ARG A 161 14.45 -13.74 -10.04
C ARG A 161 15.27 -12.75 -10.85
N PHE A 162 15.12 -11.45 -10.59
CA PHE A 162 15.92 -10.40 -11.20
C PHE A 162 17.42 -10.60 -10.89
N ASN A 163 17.76 -10.68 -9.61
CA ASN A 163 19.13 -10.87 -9.14
C ASN A 163 19.79 -12.11 -9.77
N THR A 164 19.05 -13.22 -9.82
CA THR A 164 19.53 -14.48 -10.41
C THR A 164 19.73 -14.37 -11.92
N LEU A 165 18.75 -13.82 -12.65
CA LEU A 165 18.81 -13.74 -14.11
C LEU A 165 19.97 -12.87 -14.58
N TYR A 166 20.23 -11.76 -13.89
CA TYR A 166 21.28 -10.81 -14.26
C TYR A 166 22.62 -11.06 -13.55
N GLY A 167 22.69 -12.02 -12.62
CA GLY A 167 23.91 -12.33 -11.86
C GLY A 167 24.37 -11.18 -10.96
N VAL A 168 23.41 -10.48 -10.33
CA VAL A 168 23.65 -9.30 -9.49
C VAL A 168 23.05 -9.46 -8.10
N ASP A 169 23.56 -8.71 -7.13
CA ASP A 169 22.93 -8.49 -5.83
C ASP A 169 22.39 -7.05 -5.77
N PHE A 170 21.29 -6.81 -6.48
CA PHE A 170 20.77 -5.45 -6.71
C PHE A 170 19.53 -5.14 -5.85
N PHE A 171 18.56 -6.05 -5.84
CA PHE A 171 17.32 -5.88 -5.08
C PHE A 171 17.34 -6.67 -3.77
N PRO A 172 17.09 -6.04 -2.61
CA PRO A 172 16.98 -6.75 -1.35
C PRO A 172 15.65 -7.51 -1.25
N GLU A 173 15.63 -8.55 -0.40
CA GLU A 173 14.38 -9.21 -0.01
C GLU A 173 13.76 -8.53 1.21
N SER A 174 12.75 -7.69 0.97
CA SER A 174 12.02 -6.97 2.02
C SER A 174 11.31 -7.91 3.00
N GLN A 175 11.30 -7.54 4.28
CA GLN A 175 10.65 -8.29 5.35
C GLN A 175 9.33 -7.63 5.78
N PRO A 176 8.33 -8.41 6.22
CA PRO A 176 7.13 -7.85 6.82
C PRO A 176 7.50 -7.13 8.12
N TYR A 177 6.91 -5.95 8.34
CA TYR A 177 7.10 -5.20 9.56
C TYR A 177 5.84 -5.22 10.41
N ASN A 178 5.95 -5.90 11.56
CA ASN A 178 4.90 -5.90 12.57
C ASN A 178 5.29 -4.93 13.68
N PHE A 179 4.39 -4.02 14.04
CA PHE A 179 4.63 -2.98 15.05
C PHE A 179 4.79 -3.47 16.49
N GLY A 180 4.89 -4.79 16.71
CA GLY A 180 5.15 -5.43 18.01
C GLY A 180 4.00 -5.36 19.03
N SER A 181 3.14 -4.34 18.95
CA SER A 181 1.89 -4.22 19.71
C SER A 181 0.74 -4.88 18.95
N GLU A 182 -0.19 -5.54 19.65
CA GLU A 182 -1.46 -5.96 19.05
C GLU A 182 -2.11 -4.76 18.36
N LEU A 183 -2.23 -4.84 17.04
CA LEU A 183 -2.94 -3.83 16.26
C LEU A 183 -4.35 -3.71 16.84
N VAL A 184 -4.67 -2.54 17.39
CA VAL A 184 -5.97 -2.33 18.02
C VAL A 184 -7.03 -2.35 16.93
N LYS A 185 -7.84 -3.40 16.91
CA LYS A 185 -8.99 -3.49 16.01
C LYS A 185 -10.08 -2.57 16.55
N ILE A 186 -10.22 -1.40 15.94
CA ILE A 186 -11.28 -0.45 16.30
C ILE A 186 -12.63 -0.99 15.77
N PRO A 187 -13.62 -1.22 16.66
CA PRO A 187 -14.93 -1.67 16.24
C PRO A 187 -15.68 -0.57 15.49
N GLY A 188 -16.58 -0.97 14.58
CA GLY A 188 -17.53 -0.05 13.96
C GLY A 188 -18.52 0.52 14.98
N LEU A 189 -19.13 1.65 14.66
CA LEU A 189 -20.14 2.31 15.53
C LEU A 189 -21.36 1.43 15.82
N ASP A 190 -21.64 0.48 14.94
CA ASP A 190 -22.71 -0.50 15.03
C ASP A 190 -22.29 -1.80 15.75
N GLY A 191 -21.03 -1.91 16.19
CA GLY A 191 -20.47 -3.10 16.82
C GLY A 191 -20.26 -4.30 15.88
N SER A 192 -20.46 -4.14 14.56
CA SER A 192 -20.57 -5.25 13.61
C SER A 192 -19.24 -5.82 13.08
N GLY A 193 -18.11 -5.46 13.69
CA GLY A 193 -16.80 -5.95 13.26
C GLY A 193 -15.75 -4.86 13.28
N LYS A 194 -15.06 -4.64 12.16
CA LYS A 194 -14.03 -3.59 12.03
C LYS A 194 -14.70 -2.32 11.51
N MET A 195 -14.28 -1.17 12.02
CA MET A 195 -14.66 0.13 11.46
C MET A 195 -14.23 0.24 10.00
N GLY A 196 -15.16 0.59 9.11
CA GLY A 196 -14.91 0.68 7.67
C GLY A 196 -15.83 1.67 6.95
N LYS A 197 -15.35 2.15 5.79
CA LYS A 197 -16.05 3.15 4.97
C LYS A 197 -17.26 2.55 4.25
N SER A 198 -17.09 1.33 3.73
CA SER A 198 -18.10 0.64 2.92
C SER A 198 -19.34 0.28 3.72
N GLU A 199 -19.18 0.07 5.03
CA GLU A 199 -20.22 -0.25 5.98
C GLU A 199 -20.92 0.99 6.55
N GLY A 200 -20.40 2.20 6.29
CA GLY A 200 -20.94 3.46 6.82
C GLY A 200 -20.87 3.56 8.35
N ASN A 201 -20.03 2.76 9.00
CA ASN A 201 -19.98 2.60 10.46
C ASN A 201 -18.74 3.26 11.10
N CYS A 202 -18.24 4.35 10.52
CA CYS A 202 -16.97 4.95 10.88
C CYS A 202 -17.07 6.42 11.35
N LEU A 203 -16.10 6.80 12.19
CA LEU A 203 -15.84 8.20 12.56
C LEU A 203 -14.60 8.67 11.81
N TYR A 204 -14.77 9.68 10.97
CA TYR A 204 -13.67 10.27 10.22
C TYR A 204 -12.83 11.19 11.10
N LEU A 205 -11.54 11.31 10.78
CA LEU A 205 -10.64 12.21 11.51
C LEU A 205 -11.00 13.70 11.33
N ALA A 206 -11.75 14.01 10.28
CA ALA A 206 -12.19 15.35 9.92
C ALA A 206 -13.69 15.60 10.17
N ASP A 207 -14.36 14.72 10.93
CA ASP A 207 -15.72 14.99 11.40
C ASP A 207 -15.70 16.15 12.41
N THR A 208 -16.79 16.91 12.44
CA THR A 208 -16.98 17.96 13.45
C THR A 208 -17.39 17.34 14.79
N ASP A 209 -16.96 17.98 15.88
CA ASP A 209 -17.38 17.65 17.25
C ASP A 209 -18.90 17.79 17.45
#